data_AF-A0A1I6ECA3-F1
#
_entry.id   AF-A0A1I6ECA3-F1
#
_cell.length_a   1.000
_cell.length_b   1.000
_cell.length_c   1.000
_cell.angle_alpha   90.00
_cell.angle_beta   90.00
_cell.angle_gamma   90.00
#
_symmetry.space_group_name_H-M   'P 1'
#
loop_
_entity.id
_entity.type
_entity.pdbx_description
1 polymer ?
#
loop_
_entity_poly.entity_id
_entity_poly.type
_entity_poly.pdbx_seq_one_letter_code
_entity_poly.pdbx_strand_id
1 'polypeptide(L)'
;MRIGYNPKSGRIKTDGLDTIDRGFIAHMVVSPAAAAADSVLAATALADGATTEVTEGITNPDYPRVLQIQGNQAGVAGNVVIEGTNMAGETITETIAANGANAVSGTKAFRTVTKITLPALVGAGDTISVGVTDVLGIPYKLSHDTVLAAYLGGVKEGTAPTVTTSATNLESNTIDLNSALDGSQVDVYLIV
;
A
#
# COMPACT_ATOMS: atom_id res chain seq x y z
N MET A 1 33.07 -22.70 27.29
CA MET A 1 31.72 -22.54 26.74
C MET A 1 30.88 -21.76 27.73
N ARG A 2 30.62 -20.48 27.47
CA ARG A 2 29.72 -19.65 28.28
C ARG A 2 28.73 -18.96 27.35
N ILE A 3 27.70 -19.73 27.03
CA ILE A 3 26.46 -19.24 26.44
C ILE A 3 25.74 -18.45 27.54
N GLY A 4 25.31 -17.23 27.24
CA GLY A 4 24.48 -16.47 28.17
C GLY A 4 24.44 -14.99 27.84
N TYR A 5 23.30 -14.56 27.32
CA TYR A 5 22.87 -13.16 27.33
C TYR A 5 23.22 -12.51 28.68
N ASN A 6 23.90 -11.35 28.65
CA ASN A 6 24.16 -10.58 29.88
C ASN A 6 23.05 -9.52 30.04
N PRO A 7 22.02 -9.77 30.88
CA PRO A 7 20.92 -8.83 31.09
C PRO A 7 21.38 -7.48 31.65
N LYS A 8 22.57 -7.41 32.28
CA LYS A 8 23.10 -6.16 32.85
C LYS A 8 23.85 -5.29 31.85
N SER A 9 24.30 -5.84 30.72
CA SER A 9 25.05 -5.08 29.71
C SER A 9 24.35 -5.01 28.35
N GLY A 10 23.22 -5.70 28.15
CA GLY A 10 22.43 -5.66 26.92
C GLY A 10 23.14 -6.16 25.66
N ARG A 11 24.31 -6.80 25.79
CA ARG A 11 25.15 -7.25 24.68
C ARG A 11 24.92 -8.73 24.41
N ILE A 12 24.59 -9.05 23.17
CA ILE A 12 24.73 -10.40 22.62
C ILE A 12 26.23 -10.71 22.57
N LYS A 13 26.61 -11.98 22.76
CA LYS A 13 27.99 -12.45 22.56
C LYS A 13 27.94 -13.63 21.62
N THR A 14 28.85 -13.64 20.64
CA THR A 14 29.08 -14.76 19.73
C THR A 14 30.51 -15.26 19.92
N ASP A 15 30.75 -16.52 19.58
CA ASP A 15 32.09 -17.11 19.58
C ASP A 15 32.88 -16.74 18.30
N GLY A 16 32.21 -16.12 17.31
CA GLY A 16 32.83 -15.54 16.11
C GLY A 16 33.37 -14.12 16.33
N LEU A 17 34.25 -13.66 15.44
CA LEU A 17 34.77 -12.28 15.44
C LEU A 17 33.87 -11.30 14.66
N ASP A 18 32.68 -11.75 14.26
CA ASP A 18 31.76 -11.00 13.41
C ASP A 18 30.95 -9.95 14.18
N THR A 19 30.50 -8.94 13.45
CA THR A 19 29.52 -7.97 13.94
C THR A 19 28.19 -8.68 14.21
N ILE A 20 27.59 -8.39 15.36
CA ILE A 20 26.31 -8.94 15.81
C ILE A 20 25.33 -7.81 16.08
N ASP A 21 24.14 -7.94 15.49
CA ASP A 21 23.05 -6.97 15.66
C ASP A 21 21.88 -7.55 16.48
N ARG A 22 21.06 -6.66 17.03
CA ARG A 22 19.80 -7.00 17.69
C ARG A 22 18.66 -6.49 16.82
N GLY A 23 17.65 -7.33 16.57
CA GLY A 23 16.38 -6.91 15.99
C GLY A 23 15.28 -6.90 17.06
N PHE A 24 14.32 -6.00 16.92
CA PHE A 24 13.07 -6.04 17.68
C PHE A 24 11.95 -6.60 16.79
N ILE A 25 10.97 -7.27 17.38
CA ILE A 25 9.76 -7.67 16.66
C ILE A 25 8.74 -6.53 16.82
N ALA A 26 8.42 -5.88 15.72
CA ALA A 26 7.27 -4.98 15.61
C ALA A 26 5.98 -5.79 15.35
N HIS A 27 4.87 -5.24 15.78
CA HIS A 27 3.53 -5.80 15.59
C HIS A 27 2.62 -4.70 15.03
N MET A 28 2.29 -4.81 13.75
CA MET A 28 1.30 -3.96 13.09
C MET A 28 -0.08 -4.59 13.24
N VAL A 29 -1.05 -3.80 13.73
CA VAL A 29 -2.43 -4.23 13.95
C VAL A 29 -3.39 -3.24 13.28
N VAL A 30 -4.18 -3.72 12.34
CA VAL A 30 -5.15 -2.90 11.58
C VAL A 30 -6.44 -3.68 11.34
N SER A 31 -7.53 -3.02 10.97
CA SER A 31 -8.79 -3.68 10.60
C SER A 31 -9.33 -3.11 9.29
N PRO A 32 -8.58 -3.30 8.19
CA PRO A 32 -8.87 -2.72 6.89
C PRO A 32 -10.11 -3.37 6.27
N ALA A 33 -11.03 -2.54 5.74
CA ALA A 33 -12.16 -3.01 4.94
C ALA A 33 -11.71 -3.77 3.68
N ALA A 34 -12.62 -4.51 3.05
CA ALA A 34 -12.36 -5.13 1.76
C ALA A 34 -11.97 -4.12 0.68
N ALA A 35 -11.14 -4.53 -0.29
CA ALA A 35 -10.88 -3.74 -1.49
C ALA A 35 -12.18 -3.33 -2.21
N ALA A 36 -12.17 -2.12 -2.79
CA ALA A 36 -13.29 -1.56 -3.51
C ALA A 36 -12.79 -0.63 -4.63
N ALA A 37 -13.32 -0.81 -5.85
CA ALA A 37 -12.80 -0.19 -7.07
C ALA A 37 -13.11 1.30 -7.23
N ASP A 38 -14.03 1.84 -6.43
CA ASP A 38 -14.56 3.20 -6.53
C ASP A 38 -14.65 3.92 -5.17
N SER A 39 -14.00 3.37 -4.15
CA SER A 39 -14.09 3.88 -2.77
C SER A 39 -13.35 5.20 -2.52
N VAL A 40 -12.41 5.59 -3.40
CA VAL A 40 -11.65 6.85 -3.28
C VAL A 40 -12.28 7.94 -4.14
N LEU A 41 -12.61 7.60 -5.39
CA LEU A 41 -13.31 8.44 -6.35
C LEU A 41 -14.29 7.57 -7.14
N ALA A 42 -15.58 7.90 -7.05
CA ALA A 42 -16.60 7.26 -7.87
C ALA A 42 -16.32 7.47 -9.36
N ALA A 43 -16.88 6.61 -10.22
CA ALA A 43 -16.72 6.73 -11.67
C ALA A 43 -17.03 8.15 -12.16
N THR A 44 -15.98 8.86 -12.61
CA THR A 44 -16.04 10.27 -12.97
C THR A 44 -15.83 10.42 -14.47
N ALA A 45 -16.71 11.19 -15.11
CA ALA A 45 -16.64 11.44 -16.54
C ALA A 45 -15.36 12.18 -16.93
N LEU A 46 -14.71 11.70 -17.98
CA LEU A 46 -13.54 12.34 -18.55
C LEU A 46 -13.94 13.50 -19.46
N ALA A 47 -13.12 14.55 -19.53
CA ALA A 47 -13.38 15.72 -20.37
C ALA A 47 -12.86 15.53 -21.79
N ASP A 48 -13.51 16.17 -22.77
CA ASP A 48 -13.05 16.16 -24.16
C ASP A 48 -11.87 17.12 -24.35
N GLY A 49 -10.76 16.61 -24.90
CA GLY A 49 -9.57 17.38 -25.24
C GLY A 49 -8.77 17.99 -24.07
N ALA A 50 -9.13 17.75 -22.81
CA ALA A 50 -8.42 18.29 -21.65
C ALA A 50 -8.39 17.34 -20.45
N THR A 51 -7.39 17.49 -19.59
CA THR A 51 -7.33 16.81 -18.29
C THR A 51 -8.33 17.43 -17.31
N THR A 52 -8.82 16.64 -16.36
CA THR A 52 -9.69 17.12 -15.27
C THR A 52 -8.98 16.99 -13.94
N GLU A 53 -8.84 18.11 -13.20
CA GLU A 53 -8.38 18.07 -11.82
C GLU A 53 -9.57 17.87 -10.88
N VAL A 54 -9.51 16.84 -10.05
CA VAL A 54 -10.48 16.54 -9.01
C VAL A 54 -9.84 16.83 -7.66
N THR A 55 -10.43 17.75 -6.89
CA THR A 55 -9.98 18.13 -5.54
C THR A 55 -11.07 17.99 -4.47
N GLU A 56 -12.30 17.66 -4.87
CA GLU A 56 -13.47 17.53 -4.01
C GLU A 56 -14.09 16.14 -4.21
N GLY A 57 -14.87 15.67 -3.23
CA GLY A 57 -15.53 14.36 -3.31
C GLY A 57 -14.57 13.16 -3.24
N ILE A 58 -13.32 13.40 -2.84
CA ILE A 58 -12.31 12.36 -2.64
C ILE A 58 -12.45 11.80 -1.22
N THR A 59 -12.52 10.48 -1.12
CA THR A 59 -12.51 9.77 0.17
C THR A 59 -11.12 9.20 0.41
N ASN A 60 -10.56 9.45 1.60
CA ASN A 60 -9.25 8.90 1.96
C ASN A 60 -9.36 7.40 2.32
N PRO A 61 -8.31 6.60 2.05
CA PRO A 61 -8.23 5.23 2.54
C PRO A 61 -8.37 5.12 4.07
N ASP A 62 -8.96 4.02 4.54
CA ASP A 62 -9.11 3.69 5.97
C ASP A 62 -7.75 3.46 6.67
N TYR A 63 -6.79 2.96 5.90
CA TYR A 63 -5.39 2.78 6.25
C TYR A 63 -4.52 3.09 5.01
N PRO A 64 -3.22 3.41 5.11
CA PRO A 64 -2.37 3.55 3.94
C PRO A 64 -2.44 2.34 3.05
N ARG A 65 -2.83 2.57 1.79
CA ARG A 65 -3.08 1.49 0.82
C ARG A 65 -2.60 1.87 -0.56
N VAL A 66 -2.20 0.86 -1.31
CA VAL A 66 -2.05 1.02 -2.76
C VAL A 66 -3.44 1.28 -3.36
N LEU A 67 -3.48 2.19 -4.32
CA LEU A 67 -4.70 2.54 -5.03
C LEU A 67 -4.74 1.85 -6.38
N GLN A 68 -5.94 1.68 -6.90
CA GLN A 68 -6.19 1.21 -8.26
C GLN A 68 -7.09 2.17 -9.02
N ILE A 69 -6.91 2.20 -10.34
CA ILE A 69 -7.80 2.91 -11.25
C ILE A 69 -8.50 1.91 -12.17
N GLN A 70 -9.71 2.24 -12.61
CA GLN A 70 -10.42 1.43 -13.60
C GLN A 70 -11.24 2.31 -14.52
N GLY A 71 -11.09 2.11 -15.84
CA GLY A 71 -11.98 2.69 -16.83
C GLY A 71 -13.30 1.91 -16.94
N ASN A 72 -14.35 2.53 -17.45
CA ASN A 72 -15.62 1.83 -17.70
C ASN A 72 -15.68 1.09 -19.05
N GLN A 73 -14.76 1.38 -19.97
CA GLN A 73 -14.78 0.87 -21.34
C GLN A 73 -13.39 0.43 -21.80
N ALA A 74 -13.32 -0.47 -22.79
CA ALA A 74 -12.06 -0.99 -23.32
C ALA A 74 -11.16 0.08 -23.96
N GLY A 75 -11.74 1.18 -24.45
CA GLY A 75 -11.01 2.28 -25.09
C GLY A 75 -10.39 3.30 -24.15
N VAL A 76 -10.72 3.25 -22.85
CA VAL A 76 -10.20 4.21 -21.86
C VAL A 76 -8.69 4.06 -21.75
N ALA A 77 -7.96 5.15 -21.99
CA ALA A 77 -6.51 5.20 -21.93
C ALA A 77 -6.03 6.54 -21.35
N GLY A 78 -4.73 6.66 -21.14
CA GLY A 78 -4.09 7.86 -20.59
C GLY A 78 -3.66 7.69 -19.15
N ASN A 79 -3.05 8.74 -18.60
CA ASN A 79 -2.44 8.72 -17.28
C ASN A 79 -3.35 9.38 -16.25
N VAL A 80 -3.60 8.69 -15.16
CA VAL A 80 -4.18 9.25 -13.94
C VAL A 80 -3.04 9.61 -13.01
N VAL A 81 -2.97 10.86 -12.58
CA VAL A 81 -1.98 11.32 -11.59
C VAL A 81 -2.68 11.49 -10.25
N ILE A 82 -2.19 10.81 -9.24
CA ILE A 82 -2.71 10.87 -7.87
C ILE A 82 -1.68 11.59 -7.00
N GLU A 83 -2.13 12.60 -6.28
CA GLU A 83 -1.33 13.37 -5.32
C GLU A 83 -1.96 13.27 -3.94
N GLY A 84 -1.12 13.14 -2.91
CA GLY A 84 -1.57 12.96 -1.55
C GLY A 84 -0.42 12.84 -0.57
N THR A 85 -0.62 12.11 0.53
CA THR A 85 0.43 11.88 1.53
C THR A 85 0.62 10.41 1.85
N ASN A 86 1.84 10.06 2.26
CA ASN A 86 2.16 8.74 2.81
C ASN A 86 1.79 8.67 4.31
N MET A 87 2.07 7.53 4.95
CA MET A 87 1.76 7.32 6.37
C MET A 87 2.47 8.31 7.32
N ALA A 88 3.62 8.84 6.93
CA ALA A 88 4.37 9.85 7.69
C ALA A 88 3.88 11.30 7.42
N GLY A 89 2.86 11.48 6.56
CA GLY A 89 2.36 12.80 6.17
C GLY A 89 3.22 13.50 5.11
N GLU A 90 4.20 12.83 4.53
CA GLU A 90 5.03 13.38 3.45
C GLU A 90 4.25 13.34 2.13
N THR A 91 4.35 14.40 1.33
CA THR A 91 3.69 14.47 0.02
C THR A 91 4.26 13.41 -0.92
N ILE A 92 3.37 12.65 -1.55
CA ILE A 92 3.70 11.68 -2.58
C ILE A 92 2.83 11.88 -3.82
N THR A 93 3.38 11.51 -4.96
CA THR A 93 2.66 11.44 -6.24
C THR A 93 2.90 10.09 -6.91
N GLU A 94 1.88 9.60 -7.60
CA GLU A 94 1.93 8.42 -8.45
C GLU A 94 1.19 8.66 -9.77
N THR A 95 1.72 8.14 -10.87
CA THR A 95 1.06 8.16 -12.17
C THR A 95 0.74 6.72 -12.57
N ILE A 96 -0.54 6.44 -12.83
CA ILE A 96 -1.02 5.11 -13.23
C ILE A 96 -1.64 5.23 -14.62
N ALA A 97 -1.19 4.39 -15.56
CA ALA A 97 -1.74 4.36 -16.91
C ALA A 97 -3.01 3.48 -16.95
N ALA A 98 -4.11 4.02 -17.46
CA ALA A 98 -5.35 3.28 -17.64
C ALA A 98 -5.19 2.20 -18.73
N ASN A 99 -5.85 1.06 -18.53
CA ASN A 99 -5.83 -0.08 -19.45
C ASN A 99 -7.25 -0.54 -19.77
N GLY A 100 -8.03 0.35 -20.38
CA GLY A 100 -9.43 0.12 -20.70
C GLY A 100 -10.26 -0.17 -19.45
N ALA A 101 -11.07 -1.22 -19.52
CA ALA A 101 -11.94 -1.65 -18.43
C ALA A 101 -11.23 -2.49 -17.35
N ASN A 102 -9.92 -2.72 -17.47
CA ASN A 102 -9.17 -3.49 -16.48
C ASN A 102 -8.75 -2.59 -15.32
N ALA A 103 -8.84 -3.11 -14.10
CA ALA A 103 -8.26 -2.45 -12.95
C ALA A 103 -6.73 -2.46 -13.06
N VAL A 104 -6.10 -1.32 -12.79
CA VAL A 104 -4.64 -1.15 -12.76
C VAL A 104 -4.24 -0.62 -11.40
N SER A 105 -3.47 -1.40 -10.65
CA SER A 105 -2.94 -0.98 -9.36
C SER A 105 -1.68 -0.13 -9.52
N GLY A 106 -1.53 0.85 -8.63
CA GLY A 106 -0.28 1.55 -8.41
C GLY A 106 0.71 0.70 -7.60
N THR A 107 1.66 1.38 -6.99
CA THR A 107 2.76 0.80 -6.22
C THR A 107 3.01 1.53 -4.90
N LYS A 108 2.41 2.71 -4.71
CA LYS A 108 2.59 3.54 -3.51
C LYS A 108 1.37 3.47 -2.59
N ALA A 109 1.62 3.31 -1.30
CA ALA A 109 0.59 3.35 -0.27
C ALA A 109 0.23 4.79 0.12
N PHE A 110 -0.97 5.24 -0.24
CA PHE A 110 -1.50 6.56 0.11
C PHE A 110 -2.25 6.52 1.43
N ARG A 111 -1.89 7.40 2.38
CA ARG A 111 -2.68 7.68 3.59
C ARG A 111 -3.81 8.65 3.31
N THR A 112 -3.51 9.69 2.54
CA THR A 112 -4.51 10.64 2.04
C THR A 112 -4.35 10.83 0.55
N VAL A 113 -5.44 11.20 -0.10
CA VAL A 113 -5.47 11.67 -1.49
C VAL A 113 -6.05 13.08 -1.48
N THR A 114 -5.31 14.02 -2.03
CA THR A 114 -5.69 15.45 -2.04
C THR A 114 -6.06 15.93 -3.42
N LYS A 115 -5.55 15.28 -4.48
CA LYS A 115 -5.90 15.61 -5.85
C LYS A 115 -5.75 14.39 -6.76
N ILE A 116 -6.67 14.26 -7.71
CA ILE A 116 -6.59 13.28 -8.79
C ILE A 116 -6.72 14.03 -10.11
N THR A 117 -5.73 13.90 -10.99
CA THR A 117 -5.80 14.43 -12.35
C THR A 117 -6.14 13.31 -13.31
N LEU A 118 -7.33 13.39 -13.91
CA LEU A 118 -7.83 12.44 -14.90
C LEU A 118 -7.43 12.86 -16.33
N PRO A 119 -7.17 11.90 -17.24
CA PRO A 119 -6.86 12.20 -18.64
C PRO A 119 -8.09 12.72 -19.39
N ALA A 120 -7.86 13.22 -20.61
CA ALA A 120 -8.94 13.47 -21.55
C ALA A 120 -9.58 12.14 -21.99
N LEU A 121 -10.87 12.17 -22.34
CA LEU A 121 -11.55 11.02 -22.91
C LEU A 121 -10.92 10.60 -24.25
N VAL A 122 -10.98 9.30 -24.55
CA VAL A 122 -10.67 8.76 -25.88
C VAL A 122 -11.97 8.55 -26.67
N GLY A 123 -13.02 8.08 -25.98
CA GLY A 123 -14.36 7.85 -26.50
C GLY A 123 -15.43 8.56 -25.68
N ALA A 124 -16.56 8.86 -26.33
CA ALA A 124 -17.69 9.48 -25.65
C ALA A 124 -18.22 8.57 -24.53
N GLY A 125 -18.38 9.13 -23.33
CA GLY A 125 -18.85 8.39 -22.16
C GLY A 125 -17.78 7.65 -21.38
N ASP A 126 -16.50 7.88 -21.66
CA ASP A 126 -15.41 7.37 -20.84
C ASP A 126 -15.48 7.93 -19.41
N THR A 127 -15.33 7.04 -18.44
CA THR A 127 -15.22 7.39 -17.01
C THR A 127 -14.07 6.63 -16.39
N ILE A 128 -13.46 7.20 -15.35
CA ILE A 128 -12.48 6.50 -14.49
C ILE A 128 -12.96 6.56 -13.04
N SER A 129 -12.87 5.43 -12.33
CA SER A 129 -12.96 5.37 -10.87
C SER A 129 -11.59 5.15 -10.25
N VAL A 130 -11.46 5.53 -8.97
CA VAL A 130 -10.28 5.23 -8.14
C VAL A 130 -10.73 4.53 -6.87
N GLY A 131 -10.04 3.46 -6.52
CA GLY A 131 -10.38 2.59 -5.42
C GLY A 131 -9.17 2.17 -4.60
N VAL A 132 -9.42 1.57 -3.45
CA VAL A 132 -8.39 0.92 -2.65
C VAL A 132 -8.19 -0.54 -3.09
N THR A 133 -6.96 -1.04 -2.97
CA THR A 133 -6.66 -2.46 -3.11
C THR A 133 -6.57 -3.15 -1.74
N ASP A 134 -6.31 -4.46 -1.75
CA ASP A 134 -6.01 -5.24 -0.53
C ASP A 134 -4.56 -5.07 -0.04
N VAL A 135 -3.76 -4.24 -0.74
CA VAL A 135 -2.35 -4.03 -0.41
C VAL A 135 -2.19 -2.88 0.59
N LEU A 136 -1.70 -3.21 1.78
CA LEU A 136 -1.53 -2.30 2.91
C LEU A 136 -0.11 -1.73 2.97
N GLY A 137 0.05 -0.50 3.46
CA GLY A 137 1.35 0.12 3.73
C GLY A 137 1.99 -0.37 5.04
N ILE A 138 3.28 -0.67 5.01
CA ILE A 138 4.06 -1.03 6.21
C ILE A 138 4.63 0.25 6.84
N PRO A 139 4.53 0.46 8.17
CA PRO A 139 5.01 1.66 8.86
C PRO A 139 6.55 1.75 9.01
N TYR A 140 7.31 1.00 8.22
CA TYR A 140 8.77 0.92 8.31
C TYR A 140 9.40 0.88 6.92
N LYS A 141 10.56 1.54 6.78
CA LYS A 141 11.41 1.41 5.59
C LYS A 141 12.27 0.17 5.76
N LEU A 142 12.04 -0.83 4.91
CA LEU A 142 12.71 -2.13 4.99
C LEU A 142 13.70 -2.27 3.83
N SER A 143 14.90 -2.77 4.09
CA SER A 143 15.90 -3.07 3.04
C SER A 143 15.69 -4.44 2.39
N HIS A 144 14.93 -5.31 3.05
CA HIS A 144 14.56 -6.65 2.63
C HIS A 144 13.30 -7.06 3.40
N ASP A 145 12.63 -8.12 2.95
CA ASP A 145 11.45 -8.63 3.63
C ASP A 145 11.83 -9.21 5.02
N THR A 146 11.27 -8.61 6.06
CA THR A 146 11.45 -9.03 7.46
C THR A 146 10.15 -9.53 8.10
N VAL A 147 9.09 -9.73 7.32
CA VAL A 147 7.80 -10.23 7.81
C VAL A 147 7.96 -11.69 8.25
N LEU A 148 7.58 -11.96 9.49
CA LEU A 148 7.66 -13.28 10.12
C LEU A 148 6.35 -14.05 10.01
N ALA A 149 5.24 -13.35 10.15
CA ALA A 149 3.89 -13.91 10.04
C ALA A 149 2.85 -12.81 9.84
N ALA A 150 1.82 -13.12 9.06
CA ALA A 150 0.59 -12.37 8.96
C ALA A 150 -0.59 -13.23 9.42
N TYR A 151 -1.60 -12.59 10.02
CA TYR A 151 -2.84 -13.22 10.45
C TYR A 151 -4.02 -12.38 9.99
N LEU A 152 -5.14 -13.02 9.66
CA LEU A 152 -6.44 -12.39 9.41
C LEU A 152 -7.47 -13.01 10.35
N GLY A 153 -8.16 -12.19 11.14
CA GLY A 153 -9.15 -12.66 12.13
C GLY A 153 -8.56 -13.63 13.16
N GLY A 154 -7.27 -13.50 13.46
CA GLY A 154 -6.53 -14.42 14.35
C GLY A 154 -6.07 -15.74 13.71
N VAL A 155 -6.32 -15.96 12.42
CA VAL A 155 -5.86 -17.14 11.68
C VAL A 155 -4.57 -16.80 10.94
N LYS A 156 -3.51 -17.60 11.13
CA LYS A 156 -2.24 -17.41 10.43
C LYS A 156 -2.41 -17.70 8.94
N GLU A 157 -1.86 -16.84 8.09
CA GLU A 157 -1.81 -17.07 6.65
C GLU A 157 -1.06 -18.38 6.31
N GLY A 158 -1.71 -19.26 5.54
CA GLY A 158 -1.12 -20.53 5.10
C GLY A 158 -0.11 -20.37 3.96
N THR A 159 -0.27 -19.31 3.16
CA THR A 159 0.68 -18.85 2.15
C THR A 159 1.26 -17.54 2.65
N ALA A 160 2.58 -17.35 2.54
CA ALA A 160 3.20 -16.11 2.96
C ALA A 160 2.62 -14.91 2.19
N PRO A 161 2.43 -13.75 2.84
CA PRO A 161 2.01 -12.54 2.16
C PRO A 161 3.04 -12.10 1.12
N THR A 162 2.61 -11.37 0.09
CA THR A 162 3.53 -10.71 -0.83
C THR A 162 4.00 -9.40 -0.21
N VAL A 163 5.30 -9.22 -0.03
CA VAL A 163 5.88 -8.04 0.59
C VAL A 163 6.74 -7.29 -0.44
N THR A 164 6.51 -5.99 -0.58
CA THR A 164 7.40 -5.07 -1.29
C THR A 164 8.14 -4.22 -0.28
N THR A 165 9.43 -4.01 -0.50
CA THR A 165 10.30 -3.27 0.43
C THR A 165 11.05 -2.13 -0.25
N SER A 166 11.27 -1.05 0.49
CA SER A 166 12.11 0.06 0.07
C SER A 166 12.85 0.68 1.26
N ALA A 167 14.18 0.74 1.16
CA ALA A 167 15.02 1.38 2.17
C ALA A 167 14.89 2.91 2.19
N THR A 168 14.32 3.53 1.14
CA THR A 168 14.29 4.99 0.98
C THR A 168 12.88 5.56 1.06
N ASN A 169 11.89 4.88 0.46
CA ASN A 169 10.54 5.41 0.27
C ASN A 169 9.57 4.64 1.16
N LEU A 170 8.96 5.32 2.14
CA LEU A 170 8.06 4.67 3.10
C LEU A 170 6.82 4.11 2.39
N GLU A 171 6.26 4.86 1.47
CA GLU A 171 5.07 4.50 0.69
C GLU A 171 5.27 3.28 -0.22
N SER A 172 6.52 2.90 -0.49
CA SER A 172 6.86 1.71 -1.29
C SER A 172 7.17 0.48 -0.43
N ASN A 173 6.86 0.52 0.87
CA ASN A 173 6.86 -0.67 1.72
C ASN A 173 5.42 -1.12 1.91
N THR A 174 5.08 -2.28 1.35
CA THR A 174 3.70 -2.75 1.31
C THR A 174 3.61 -4.25 1.56
N ILE A 175 2.43 -4.69 2.00
CA ILE A 175 2.10 -6.08 2.25
C ILE A 175 0.72 -6.40 1.66
N ASP A 176 0.65 -7.51 0.94
CA ASP A 176 -0.58 -8.10 0.42
C ASP A 176 -0.76 -9.48 1.05
N LEU A 177 -1.86 -9.67 1.78
CA LEU A 177 -2.17 -10.98 2.34
C LEU A 177 -2.58 -11.93 1.19
N ASN A 178 -2.40 -13.23 1.38
CA ASN A 178 -2.95 -14.19 0.44
C ASN A 178 -4.48 -14.30 0.59
N SER A 179 -4.99 -14.09 1.80
CA SER A 179 -6.42 -13.90 2.07
C SER A 179 -6.87 -12.47 1.75
N ALA A 180 -8.04 -12.33 1.13
CA ALA A 180 -8.66 -11.02 0.90
C ALA A 180 -9.04 -10.35 2.23
N LEU A 181 -8.95 -9.02 2.27
CA LEU A 181 -9.35 -8.25 3.45
C LEU A 181 -10.89 -8.19 3.54
N ASP A 182 -11.42 -8.15 4.76
CA ASP A 182 -12.87 -8.20 4.99
C ASP A 182 -13.33 -7.33 6.17
N GLY A 183 -12.47 -6.44 6.68
CA GLY A 183 -12.71 -5.67 7.89
C GLY A 183 -12.30 -6.38 9.19
N SER A 184 -11.89 -7.65 9.13
CA SER A 184 -11.30 -8.34 10.27
C SER A 184 -9.93 -7.77 10.63
N GLN A 185 -9.50 -8.04 11.86
CA GLN A 185 -8.17 -7.66 12.32
C GLN A 185 -7.09 -8.37 11.51
N VAL A 186 -6.12 -7.59 11.05
CA VAL A 186 -4.87 -8.04 10.44
C VAL A 186 -3.74 -7.79 11.42
N ASP A 187 -2.98 -8.84 11.72
CA ASP A 187 -1.79 -8.78 12.55
C ASP A 187 -0.56 -9.14 11.72
N VAL A 188 0.44 -8.25 11.68
CA VAL A 188 1.71 -8.50 10.97
C VAL A 188 2.85 -8.35 11.94
N TYR A 189 3.64 -9.41 12.09
CA TYR A 189 4.85 -9.42 12.90
C TYR A 189 6.06 -9.34 11.99
N LEU A 190 6.97 -8.41 12.25
CA LEU A 190 8.14 -8.15 11.43
C LEU A 190 9.34 -7.70 12.26
N ILE A 191 10.55 -7.94 11.77
CA ILE A 191 11.79 -7.49 12.43
C ILE A 191 12.12 -6.05 12.02
N VAL A 192 12.46 -5.20 12.99
CA VAL A 192 12.91 -3.80 12.82
C VAL A 192 14.15 -3.47 13.65
#